data_AF-A0A971I031-F1
#
_entry.id   AF-A0A971I031-F1
#
_cell.length_a   1.000
_cell.length_b   1.000
_cell.length_c   1.000
_cell.angle_alpha   90.00
_cell.angle_beta   90.00
_cell.angle_gamma   90.00
#
_symmetry.space_group_name_H-M   'P 1'
#
loop_
_entity.id
_entity.type
_entity.pdbx_description
1 polymer ?
#
loop_
_entity_poly.entity_id
_entity_poly.type
_entity_poly.pdbx_seq_one_letter_code
_entity_poly.pdbx_strand_id
1 'polypeptide(L)'
;MSIKMISFLGSNKYTHGTYGLGDKQCDTNFIQIALADILQPEEVYVLVTKGEIGSRRRNWEGIQCDHDGKIEEITGLKECSQDLSQTIFHPVDIPEGKNIDEIWGIFNKINECIEDGDTIIFDVTHSFRSIPIIGLTCIQYLRVVKNIKLQGIYYGAWEARIDNNNIAPIIELTSLVDLMDWSHAVRSFDSTGNIVELKKLLDAETLPRRKESKGQDKEAVLLYKFANNLENFINSLATCRGEDLYAGGYLERISSQIAELKKTDLLPAIEPLLDILAQKIDQCLLSGSDEYKIVRRGFEAAKWCAEHGQIQQAYTILRENILTYVCLLNGQPINNREYRENISWALQERAKSKSQSQDSPSISLDNLPVEIFSLYDKLSQRRNDLNHAGITIDSVKSSTLTKDIEDLLQKVLDCLKL
;
A
#
# COMPACT_ATOMS: atom_id res chain seq x y z
N MET A 1 -16.43 10.04 17.87
CA MET A 1 -15.22 9.19 17.91
C MET A 1 -15.28 8.41 19.20
N SER A 2 -15.85 7.21 19.12
CA SER A 2 -16.03 6.26 20.22
C SER A 2 -15.29 4.96 19.88
N ILE A 3 -14.87 4.20 20.90
CA ILE A 3 -14.39 2.82 20.70
C ILE A 3 -15.61 1.90 20.69
N LYS A 4 -15.93 1.34 19.52
CA LYS A 4 -17.08 0.46 19.31
C LYS A 4 -16.63 -0.95 19.00
N MET A 5 -17.29 -1.95 19.61
CA MET A 5 -17.12 -3.35 19.27
C MET A 5 -18.30 -3.84 18.44
N ILE A 6 -18.02 -4.51 17.33
CA ILE A 6 -19.04 -5.24 16.55
C ILE A 6 -18.83 -6.73 16.79
N SER A 7 -19.88 -7.42 17.24
CA SER A 7 -19.85 -8.86 17.47
C SER A 7 -21.13 -9.50 16.96
N PHE A 8 -21.02 -10.77 16.58
CA PHE A 8 -22.16 -11.59 16.21
C PHE A 8 -22.52 -12.54 17.35
N LEU A 9 -23.82 -12.75 17.57
CA LEU A 9 -24.30 -13.73 18.53
C LEU A 9 -24.89 -14.93 17.80
N GLY A 10 -24.33 -16.11 18.05
CA GLY A 10 -24.86 -17.37 17.57
C GLY A 10 -26.09 -17.81 18.36
N SER A 11 -26.78 -18.85 17.89
CA SER A 11 -28.02 -19.33 18.51
C SER A 11 -27.88 -20.67 19.24
N ASN A 12 -26.70 -21.30 19.20
CA ASN A 12 -26.42 -22.55 19.91
C ASN A 12 -26.36 -22.30 21.43
N LYS A 13 -26.67 -23.32 22.24
CA LYS A 13 -26.53 -23.24 23.70
C LYS A 13 -25.05 -23.11 24.06
N TYR A 14 -24.70 -22.06 24.79
CA TYR A 14 -23.33 -21.82 25.25
C TYR A 14 -23.08 -22.49 26.60
N THR A 15 -21.84 -22.91 26.80
CA THR A 15 -21.36 -23.55 28.03
C THR A 15 -20.42 -22.60 28.76
N HIS A 16 -20.47 -22.62 30.09
CA HIS A 16 -19.58 -21.80 30.91
C HIS A 16 -18.11 -22.23 30.80
N GLY A 17 -17.22 -21.25 30.90
CA GLY A 17 -15.78 -21.45 31.02
C GLY A 17 -15.02 -20.15 30.85
N THR A 18 -13.70 -20.26 30.79
CA THR A 18 -12.80 -19.11 30.82
C THR A 18 -12.25 -18.80 29.43
N TYR A 19 -12.30 -17.53 29.03
CA TYR A 19 -11.59 -17.02 27.86
C TYR A 19 -10.32 -16.27 28.28
N GLY A 20 -9.25 -16.34 27.49
CA GLY A 20 -7.99 -15.67 27.78
C GLY A 20 -7.39 -14.93 26.59
N LEU A 21 -6.94 -13.69 26.79
CA LEU A 21 -6.18 -12.88 25.83
C LEU A 21 -4.85 -12.45 26.47
N GLY A 22 -3.74 -13.09 26.09
CA GLY A 22 -2.46 -12.92 26.77
C GLY A 22 -2.58 -13.31 28.25
N ASP A 23 -2.20 -12.40 29.14
CA ASP A 23 -2.27 -12.61 30.60
C ASP A 23 -3.65 -12.32 31.20
N LYS A 24 -4.59 -11.75 30.43
CA LYS A 24 -5.93 -11.41 30.90
C LYS A 24 -6.90 -12.57 30.66
N GLN A 25 -7.79 -12.80 31.61
CA GLN A 25 -8.79 -13.87 31.54
C GLN A 25 -10.14 -13.37 32.04
N CYS A 26 -11.21 -13.92 31.50
CA CYS A 26 -12.58 -13.62 31.91
C CYS A 26 -13.41 -14.91 31.92
N ASP A 27 -14.11 -15.17 33.01
CA ASP A 27 -14.94 -16.36 33.21
C ASP A 27 -16.38 -16.05 32.81
N THR A 28 -16.83 -16.60 31.67
CA THR A 28 -18.13 -16.23 31.08
C THR A 28 -18.55 -17.20 29.99
N ASN A 29 -19.86 -17.28 29.74
CA ASN A 29 -20.43 -18.09 28.65
C ASN A 29 -20.38 -17.35 27.30
N PHE A 30 -20.00 -16.06 27.31
CA PHE A 30 -20.10 -15.17 26.17
C PHE A 30 -18.77 -14.47 25.90
N ILE A 31 -18.16 -14.78 24.75
CA ILE A 31 -16.95 -14.09 24.28
C ILE A 31 -17.13 -12.57 24.20
N GLN A 32 -18.35 -12.09 23.95
CA GLN A 32 -18.67 -10.66 23.93
C GLN A 32 -18.41 -9.99 25.28
N ILE A 33 -18.72 -10.69 26.38
CA ILE A 33 -18.43 -10.19 27.74
C ILE A 33 -16.93 -10.22 27.98
N ALA A 34 -16.25 -11.32 27.62
CA ALA A 34 -14.81 -11.42 27.80
C ALA A 34 -14.03 -10.35 27.03
N LEU A 35 -14.37 -10.09 25.76
CA LEU A 35 -13.74 -9.04 24.97
C LEU A 35 -14.07 -7.65 25.50
N ALA A 36 -15.32 -7.39 25.90
CA ALA A 36 -15.70 -6.10 26.45
C ALA A 36 -15.00 -5.82 27.79
N ASP A 37 -14.89 -6.82 28.67
CA ASP A 37 -14.16 -6.71 29.93
C ASP A 37 -12.65 -6.47 29.72
N ILE A 38 -12.06 -7.15 28.73
CA ILE A 38 -10.61 -7.08 28.49
C ILE A 38 -10.21 -5.79 27.74
N LEU A 39 -10.99 -5.40 26.74
CA LEU A 39 -10.68 -4.32 25.78
C LEU A 39 -11.42 -3.01 26.09
N GLN A 40 -12.46 -3.04 26.94
CA GLN A 40 -13.19 -1.88 27.45
C GLN A 40 -13.68 -0.91 26.35
N PRO A 41 -14.45 -1.38 25.34
CA PRO A 41 -15.13 -0.49 24.40
C PRO A 41 -16.22 0.33 25.11
N GLU A 42 -16.54 1.51 24.56
CA GLU A 42 -17.66 2.34 25.04
C GLU A 42 -19.01 1.70 24.67
N GLU A 43 -19.09 1.13 23.46
CA GLU A 43 -20.31 0.51 22.95
C GLU A 43 -20.04 -0.85 22.29
N VAL A 44 -20.97 -1.78 22.45
CA VAL A 44 -20.95 -3.11 21.82
C VAL A 44 -22.22 -3.31 21.03
N TYR A 45 -22.10 -3.40 19.71
CA TYR A 45 -23.20 -3.73 18.82
C TYR A 45 -23.20 -5.24 18.58
N VAL A 46 -24.18 -5.91 19.16
CA VAL A 46 -24.36 -7.37 19.09
C VAL A 46 -25.37 -7.70 18.00
N LEU A 47 -24.88 -8.19 16.87
CA LEU A 47 -25.68 -8.60 15.72
C LEU A 47 -26.39 -9.92 16.02
N VAL A 48 -27.73 -9.86 16.07
CA VAL A 48 -28.61 -10.96 16.47
C VAL A 48 -29.61 -11.32 15.38
N THR A 49 -29.92 -12.60 15.24
CA THR A 49 -30.98 -13.08 14.34
C THR A 49 -32.33 -13.14 15.06
N LYS A 50 -33.40 -12.81 14.33
CA LYS A 50 -34.79 -12.90 14.80
C LYS A 50 -35.35 -14.33 14.71
N GLY A 51 -36.54 -14.51 15.26
CA GLY A 51 -37.31 -15.75 15.20
C GLY A 51 -37.18 -16.58 16.47
N GLU A 52 -37.96 -17.65 16.56
CA GLU A 52 -38.03 -18.51 17.76
C GLU A 52 -36.71 -19.23 18.05
N ILE A 53 -35.97 -19.56 16.99
CA ILE A 53 -34.62 -20.12 17.05
C ILE A 53 -33.53 -19.04 16.84
N GLY A 54 -33.91 -17.77 16.80
CA GLY A 54 -32.97 -16.65 16.61
C GLY A 54 -32.07 -16.46 17.84
N SER A 55 -30.87 -15.92 17.62
CA SER A 55 -29.93 -15.66 18.71
C SER A 55 -30.43 -14.58 19.67
N ARG A 56 -31.33 -13.70 19.21
CA ARG A 56 -31.96 -12.69 20.05
C ARG A 56 -32.75 -13.30 21.22
N ARG A 57 -33.59 -14.29 20.93
CA ARG A 57 -34.38 -14.98 21.95
C ARG A 57 -33.52 -15.93 22.78
N ARG A 58 -32.73 -16.77 22.10
CA ARG A 58 -32.00 -17.87 22.75
C ARG A 58 -30.85 -17.42 23.64
N ASN A 59 -30.02 -16.50 23.16
CA ASN A 59 -28.76 -16.15 23.80
C ASN A 59 -28.68 -14.71 24.29
N TRP A 60 -29.38 -13.76 23.64
CA TRP A 60 -29.44 -12.39 24.14
C TRP A 60 -30.43 -12.25 25.31
N GLU A 61 -31.67 -12.74 25.14
CA GLU A 61 -32.70 -12.75 26.20
C GLU A 61 -32.54 -13.94 27.16
N GLY A 62 -31.91 -15.04 26.73
CA GLY A 62 -31.69 -16.22 27.55
C GLY A 62 -32.86 -17.22 27.55
N ILE A 63 -33.72 -17.22 26.53
CA ILE A 63 -34.89 -18.10 26.44
C ILE A 63 -34.56 -19.25 25.47
N GLN A 64 -34.09 -20.37 25.99
CA GLN A 64 -33.77 -21.58 25.22
C GLN A 64 -35.01 -22.48 25.07
N CYS A 65 -35.02 -23.29 24.02
CA CYS A 65 -35.98 -24.38 23.84
C CYS A 65 -35.22 -25.68 23.61
N ASP A 66 -35.59 -26.74 24.34
CA ASP A 66 -35.06 -28.08 24.05
C ASP A 66 -35.75 -28.72 22.84
N HIS A 67 -35.32 -29.95 22.49
CA HIS A 67 -35.86 -30.69 21.34
C HIS A 67 -37.34 -31.07 21.51
N ASP A 68 -37.85 -31.10 22.75
CA ASP A 68 -39.24 -31.41 23.08
C ASP A 68 -40.12 -30.14 23.15
N GLY A 69 -39.55 -28.97 22.83
CA GLY A 69 -40.23 -27.68 22.83
C GLY A 69 -40.43 -27.08 24.22
N LYS A 70 -39.77 -27.62 25.25
CA LYS A 70 -39.83 -27.06 26.60
C LYS A 70 -38.90 -25.85 26.69
N ILE A 71 -39.45 -24.76 27.23
CA ILE A 71 -38.71 -23.52 27.46
C ILE A 71 -37.82 -23.65 28.70
N GLU A 72 -36.55 -23.30 28.56
CA GLU A 72 -35.56 -23.19 29.63
C GLU A 72 -35.06 -21.74 29.64
N GLU A 73 -35.29 -21.02 30.75
CA GLU A 73 -34.71 -19.70 30.96
C GLU A 73 -33.31 -19.86 31.57
N ILE A 74 -32.33 -19.26 30.89
CA ILE A 74 -30.93 -19.17 31.29
C ILE A 74 -30.53 -17.69 31.37
N THR A 75 -29.41 -17.39 32.03
CA THR A 75 -28.82 -16.06 31.99
C THR A 75 -28.37 -15.72 30.57
N GLY A 76 -29.05 -14.76 29.93
CA GLY A 76 -28.72 -14.26 28.60
C GLY A 76 -27.63 -13.19 28.62
N LEU A 77 -27.07 -12.89 27.45
CA LEU A 77 -26.03 -11.86 27.29
C LEU A 77 -26.48 -10.49 27.81
N LYS A 78 -27.77 -10.15 27.66
CA LYS A 78 -28.35 -8.89 28.15
C LYS A 78 -28.24 -8.73 29.67
N GLU A 79 -28.30 -9.84 30.40
CA GLU A 79 -28.18 -9.83 31.86
C GLU A 79 -26.70 -9.74 32.25
N CYS A 80 -25.84 -10.58 31.67
CA CYS A 80 -24.40 -10.55 31.91
C CYS A 80 -23.76 -9.19 31.58
N SER A 81 -24.27 -8.47 30.58
CA SER A 81 -23.72 -7.17 30.20
C SER A 81 -23.98 -6.06 31.22
N GLN A 82 -24.90 -6.25 32.17
CA GLN A 82 -25.20 -5.24 33.20
C GLN A 82 -24.05 -5.10 34.21
N ASP A 83 -23.22 -6.14 34.35
CA ASP A 83 -22.04 -6.11 35.21
C ASP A 83 -20.94 -5.17 34.65
N LEU A 84 -20.98 -4.87 33.34
CA LEU A 84 -20.05 -3.98 32.65
C LEU A 84 -20.60 -2.55 32.52
N SER A 85 -20.74 -1.85 33.65
CA SER A 85 -21.38 -0.52 33.72
C SER A 85 -20.79 0.58 32.83
N GLN A 86 -19.56 0.42 32.35
CA GLN A 86 -18.87 1.39 31.49
C GLN A 86 -19.09 1.14 29.99
N THR A 87 -19.75 0.04 29.63
CA THR A 87 -19.94 -0.39 28.24
C THR A 87 -21.42 -0.59 27.95
N ILE A 88 -21.92 0.05 26.89
CA ILE A 88 -23.33 -0.06 26.50
C ILE A 88 -23.49 -1.14 25.43
N PHE A 89 -24.37 -2.12 25.67
CA PHE A 89 -24.65 -3.20 24.71
C PHE A 89 -25.95 -2.94 23.93
N HIS A 90 -25.85 -2.95 22.61
CA HIS A 90 -26.94 -2.72 21.67
C HIS A 90 -27.25 -4.00 20.87
N PRO A 91 -28.44 -4.60 20.99
CA PRO A 91 -28.84 -5.67 20.10
C PRO A 91 -29.22 -5.10 18.73
N VAL A 92 -28.61 -5.61 17.66
CA VAL A 92 -28.85 -5.18 16.28
C VAL A 92 -29.44 -6.35 15.51
N ASP A 93 -30.70 -6.20 15.10
CA ASP A 93 -31.39 -7.22 14.34
C ASP A 93 -30.81 -7.33 12.91
N ILE A 94 -30.35 -8.52 12.54
CA ILE A 94 -29.84 -8.86 11.21
C ILE A 94 -30.62 -10.03 10.57
N PRO A 95 -30.65 -10.11 9.22
CA PRO A 95 -31.14 -11.31 8.54
C PRO A 95 -30.17 -12.49 8.72
N GLU A 96 -30.57 -13.69 8.29
CA GLU A 96 -29.76 -14.90 8.46
C GLU A 96 -28.59 -15.02 7.47
N GLY A 97 -28.61 -14.27 6.36
CA GLY A 97 -27.54 -14.26 5.36
C GLY A 97 -27.64 -15.45 4.39
N LYS A 98 -28.86 -15.95 4.12
CA LYS A 98 -29.10 -17.14 3.27
C LYS A 98 -28.93 -16.87 1.78
N ASN A 99 -28.96 -15.61 1.38
CA ASN A 99 -28.84 -15.15 0.00
C ASN A 99 -28.10 -13.80 -0.04
N ILE A 100 -27.78 -13.32 -1.25
CA ILE A 100 -26.99 -12.10 -1.44
C ILE A 100 -27.69 -10.84 -0.91
N ASP A 101 -29.01 -10.76 -0.99
CA ASP A 101 -29.78 -9.61 -0.51
C ASP A 101 -29.74 -9.51 1.01
N GLU A 102 -29.84 -10.65 1.70
CA GLU A 102 -29.67 -10.73 3.15
C GLU A 102 -28.24 -10.39 3.58
N ILE A 103 -27.22 -10.80 2.81
CA ILE A 103 -25.82 -10.43 3.06
C ILE A 103 -25.63 -8.91 2.97
N TRP A 104 -26.21 -8.25 1.96
CA TRP A 104 -26.22 -6.78 1.88
C TRP A 104 -26.99 -6.14 3.04
N GLY A 105 -28.06 -6.79 3.50
CA GLY A 105 -28.78 -6.37 4.71
C GLY A 105 -27.90 -6.36 5.95
N ILE A 106 -27.06 -7.39 6.15
CA ILE A 106 -26.07 -7.45 7.24
C ILE A 106 -25.05 -6.31 7.10
N PHE A 107 -24.49 -6.14 5.89
CA PHE A 107 -23.54 -5.06 5.61
C PHE A 107 -24.12 -3.68 5.97
N ASN A 108 -25.35 -3.40 5.55
CA ASN A 108 -26.01 -2.12 5.84
C ASN A 108 -26.20 -1.90 7.34
N LYS A 109 -26.57 -2.95 8.08
CA LYS A 109 -26.70 -2.87 9.54
C LYS A 109 -25.38 -2.58 10.24
N ILE A 110 -24.29 -3.23 9.81
CA ILE A 110 -22.95 -2.92 10.34
C ILE A 110 -22.57 -1.47 10.04
N ASN A 111 -22.79 -1.03 8.80
CA ASN A 111 -22.51 0.34 8.38
C ASN A 111 -23.31 1.39 9.18
N GLU A 112 -24.57 1.12 9.52
CA GLU A 112 -25.41 2.00 10.34
C GLU A 112 -24.91 2.16 11.79
N CYS A 113 -24.19 1.17 12.33
CA CYS A 113 -23.68 1.20 13.71
C CYS A 113 -22.37 2.02 13.85
N ILE A 114 -21.67 2.23 12.75
CA ILE A 114 -20.32 2.78 12.71
C ILE A 114 -20.37 4.22 12.18
N GLU A 115 -19.76 5.16 12.89
CA GLU A 115 -19.68 6.56 12.47
C GLU A 115 -18.29 6.92 11.94
N ASP A 116 -18.19 8.09 11.33
CA ASP A 116 -16.94 8.58 10.76
C ASP A 116 -15.88 8.79 11.86
N GLY A 117 -14.69 8.21 11.65
CA GLY A 117 -13.56 8.31 12.57
C GLY A 117 -13.64 7.44 13.83
N ASP A 118 -14.65 6.58 13.96
CA ASP A 118 -14.74 5.63 15.08
C ASP A 118 -13.58 4.63 15.09
N THR A 119 -13.28 4.11 16.29
CA THR A 119 -12.30 3.05 16.49
C THR A 119 -13.03 1.72 16.69
N ILE A 120 -12.75 0.73 15.86
CA ILE A 120 -13.52 -0.51 15.77
C ILE A 120 -12.72 -1.69 16.32
N ILE A 121 -13.36 -2.45 17.21
CA ILE A 121 -12.99 -3.80 17.61
C ILE A 121 -13.96 -4.76 16.90
N PHE A 122 -13.46 -5.81 16.27
CA PHE A 122 -14.31 -6.74 15.53
C PHE A 122 -14.17 -8.17 16.05
N ASP A 123 -15.28 -8.78 16.45
CA ASP A 123 -15.34 -10.16 16.90
C ASP A 123 -15.88 -11.07 15.80
N VAL A 124 -15.07 -12.05 15.37
CA VAL A 124 -15.42 -13.04 14.34
C VAL A 124 -15.76 -14.42 14.91
N THR A 125 -15.90 -14.56 16.23
CA THR A 125 -16.05 -15.84 16.94
C THR A 125 -17.31 -16.60 16.55
N HIS A 126 -18.47 -15.95 16.62
CA HIS A 126 -19.76 -16.62 16.52
C HIS A 126 -20.53 -16.15 15.30
N SER A 127 -20.42 -16.84 14.18
CA SER A 127 -21.27 -16.49 13.04
C SER A 127 -21.35 -17.61 11.99
N PHE A 128 -22.29 -17.50 11.05
CA PHE A 128 -22.33 -18.34 9.86
C PHE A 128 -20.98 -18.27 9.13
N ARG A 129 -20.55 -19.35 8.45
CA ARG A 129 -19.23 -19.41 7.78
C ARG A 129 -18.95 -18.25 6.81
N SER A 130 -19.98 -17.61 6.27
CA SER A 130 -19.88 -16.46 5.37
C SER A 130 -19.63 -15.12 6.08
N ILE A 131 -19.96 -15.00 7.36
CA ILE A 131 -19.97 -13.73 8.08
C ILE A 131 -18.57 -13.20 8.41
N PRO A 132 -17.57 -14.02 8.79
CA PRO A 132 -16.21 -13.50 8.97
C PRO A 132 -15.68 -12.84 7.68
N ILE A 133 -16.03 -13.39 6.51
CA ILE A 133 -15.69 -12.80 5.21
C ILE A 133 -16.40 -11.46 5.00
N ILE A 134 -17.70 -11.40 5.32
CA ILE A 134 -18.50 -10.16 5.23
C ILE A 134 -17.92 -9.10 6.17
N GLY A 135 -17.64 -9.45 7.42
CA GLY A 135 -17.09 -8.55 8.43
C GLY A 135 -15.75 -7.94 8.00
N LEU A 136 -14.81 -8.78 7.54
CA LEU A 136 -13.53 -8.31 7.01
C LEU A 136 -13.71 -7.37 5.82
N THR A 137 -14.62 -7.70 4.89
CA THR A 137 -14.93 -6.86 3.73
C THR A 137 -15.56 -5.53 4.15
N CYS A 138 -16.45 -5.53 5.15
CA CYS A 138 -17.05 -4.32 5.72
C CYS A 138 -15.98 -3.41 6.30
N ILE A 139 -15.10 -3.95 7.16
CA ILE A 139 -14.03 -3.18 7.80
C ILE A 139 -13.17 -2.50 6.74
N GLN A 140 -12.75 -3.24 5.70
CA GLN A 140 -11.92 -2.66 4.65
C GLN A 140 -12.61 -1.54 3.87
N TYR A 141 -13.88 -1.72 3.54
CA TYR A 141 -14.66 -0.67 2.91
C TYR A 141 -14.81 0.56 3.82
N LEU A 142 -15.20 0.36 5.09
CA LEU A 142 -15.46 1.42 6.05
C LEU A 142 -14.21 2.22 6.42
N ARG A 143 -13.03 1.60 6.42
CA ARG A 143 -11.75 2.31 6.59
C ARG A 143 -11.56 3.39 5.52
N VAL A 144 -12.01 3.13 4.30
CA VAL A 144 -11.92 4.08 3.18
C VAL A 144 -13.03 5.12 3.25
N VAL A 145 -14.29 4.71 3.43
CA VAL A 145 -15.43 5.62 3.29
C VAL A 145 -15.78 6.40 4.56
N LYS A 146 -15.45 5.87 5.74
CA LYS A 146 -15.73 6.48 7.05
C LYS A 146 -14.48 6.81 7.84
N ASN A 147 -13.29 6.57 7.28
CA ASN A 147 -12.00 6.84 7.94
C ASN A 147 -11.91 6.21 9.36
N ILE A 148 -12.49 5.01 9.53
CA ILE A 148 -12.44 4.31 10.81
C ILE A 148 -11.03 3.82 11.12
N LYS A 149 -10.73 3.67 12.41
CA LYS A 149 -9.50 3.04 12.88
C LYS A 149 -9.82 1.62 13.32
N LEU A 150 -9.08 0.63 12.82
CA LEU A 150 -9.19 -0.72 13.33
C LEU A 150 -8.28 -0.84 14.57
N GLN A 151 -8.86 -1.15 15.72
CA GLN A 151 -8.09 -1.45 16.93
C GLN A 151 -7.69 -2.93 16.95
N GLY A 152 -8.58 -3.83 16.54
CA GLY A 152 -8.21 -5.21 16.36
C GLY A 152 -9.36 -6.11 15.93
N ILE A 153 -8.99 -7.30 15.44
CA ILE A 153 -9.93 -8.38 15.11
C ILE A 153 -9.65 -9.54 16.04
N TYR A 154 -10.68 -10.07 16.69
CA TYR A 154 -10.54 -11.09 17.70
C TYR A 154 -11.40 -12.33 17.40
N TYR A 155 -10.85 -13.49 17.71
CA TYR A 155 -11.48 -14.79 17.56
C TYR A 155 -11.32 -15.62 18.83
N GLY A 156 -12.42 -15.95 19.50
CA GLY A 156 -12.48 -16.86 20.63
C GLY A 156 -12.47 -18.31 20.17
N ALA A 157 -11.32 -18.98 20.26
CA ALA A 157 -11.16 -20.37 19.86
C ALA A 157 -11.69 -21.33 20.95
N TRP A 158 -13.01 -21.37 21.14
CA TRP A 158 -13.65 -22.12 22.22
C TRP A 158 -13.25 -23.60 22.27
N GLU A 159 -13.11 -24.24 21.12
CA GLU A 159 -12.76 -25.66 21.01
C GLU A 159 -11.31 -25.94 21.46
N ALA A 160 -10.40 -24.97 21.32
CA ALA A 160 -9.00 -25.10 21.69
C ALA A 160 -8.76 -25.10 23.22
N ARG A 161 -9.79 -24.84 24.04
CA ARG A 161 -9.67 -24.88 25.51
C ARG A 161 -9.22 -26.25 26.04
N ILE A 162 -9.54 -27.33 25.32
CA ILE A 162 -9.21 -28.70 25.70
C ILE A 162 -7.69 -28.87 25.83
N ASP A 163 -6.94 -28.25 24.94
CA ASP A 163 -5.48 -28.33 24.89
C ASP A 163 -4.80 -27.21 25.68
N ASN A 164 -5.57 -26.30 26.28
CA ASN A 164 -5.08 -25.08 26.91
C ASN A 164 -5.58 -24.91 28.35
N ASN A 165 -5.38 -25.91 29.21
CA ASN A 165 -5.74 -25.88 30.63
C ASN A 165 -7.21 -25.45 30.90
N ASN A 166 -8.15 -25.83 30.03
CA ASN A 166 -9.56 -25.41 30.04
C ASN A 166 -9.82 -23.91 29.83
N ILE A 167 -8.85 -23.17 29.29
CA ILE A 167 -8.99 -21.76 28.94
C ILE A 167 -9.08 -21.64 27.42
N ALA A 168 -10.20 -21.13 26.92
CA ALA A 168 -10.38 -20.84 25.50
C ALA A 168 -9.52 -19.62 25.10
N PRO A 169 -8.51 -19.78 24.22
CA PRO A 169 -7.70 -18.65 23.81
C PRO A 169 -8.49 -17.70 22.90
N ILE A 170 -8.35 -16.41 23.16
CA ILE A 170 -8.74 -15.33 22.26
C ILE A 170 -7.52 -15.01 21.41
N ILE A 171 -7.66 -15.19 20.10
CA ILE A 171 -6.61 -14.93 19.13
C ILE A 171 -6.88 -13.58 18.48
N GLU A 172 -5.87 -12.71 18.49
CA GLU A 172 -5.90 -11.47 17.71
C GLU A 172 -5.45 -11.75 16.27
N LEU A 173 -6.28 -11.36 15.31
CA LEU A 173 -6.13 -11.61 13.87
C LEU A 173 -5.84 -10.32 13.07
N THR A 174 -5.54 -9.21 13.74
CA THR A 174 -5.31 -7.89 13.13
C THR A 174 -4.24 -7.93 12.04
N SER A 175 -3.17 -8.72 12.24
CA SER A 175 -2.07 -8.89 11.29
C SER A 175 -2.49 -9.44 9.92
N LEU A 176 -3.62 -10.15 9.82
CA LEU A 176 -4.17 -10.61 8.55
C LEU A 176 -4.77 -9.46 7.72
N VAL A 177 -5.28 -8.43 8.38
CA VAL A 177 -5.75 -7.19 7.72
C VAL A 177 -4.56 -6.39 7.24
N ASP A 178 -3.48 -6.32 8.03
CA ASP A 178 -2.25 -5.63 7.64
C ASP A 178 -1.67 -6.21 6.34
N LEU A 179 -1.74 -7.54 6.15
CA LEU A 179 -1.32 -8.18 4.90
C LEU A 179 -2.09 -7.66 3.67
N MET A 180 -3.38 -7.34 3.82
CA MET A 180 -4.16 -6.73 2.74
C MET A 180 -3.68 -5.32 2.44
N ASP A 181 -3.35 -4.54 3.48
CA ASP A 181 -2.80 -3.19 3.33
C ASP A 181 -1.44 -3.23 2.60
N TRP A 182 -0.57 -4.18 2.98
CA TRP A 182 0.69 -4.45 2.28
C TRP A 182 0.46 -4.80 0.81
N SER A 183 -0.47 -5.71 0.52
CA SER A 183 -0.82 -6.09 -0.86
C SER A 183 -1.30 -4.89 -1.69
N HIS A 184 -2.14 -4.04 -1.10
CA HIS A 184 -2.61 -2.82 -1.75
C HIS A 184 -1.47 -1.82 -2.00
N ALA A 185 -0.61 -1.59 -1.00
CA ALA A 185 0.52 -0.67 -1.11
C ALA A 185 1.54 -1.14 -2.16
N VAL A 186 1.86 -2.45 -2.19
CA VAL A 186 2.73 -3.07 -3.20
C VAL A 186 2.14 -2.89 -4.59
N ARG A 187 0.85 -3.19 -4.78
CA ARG A 187 0.18 -3.03 -6.07
C ARG A 187 0.10 -1.57 -6.52
N SER A 188 -0.13 -0.64 -5.60
CA SER A 188 -0.14 0.79 -5.88
C SER A 188 1.25 1.27 -6.34
N PHE A 189 2.30 0.87 -5.63
CA PHE A 189 3.68 1.15 -6.02
C PHE A 189 4.02 0.52 -7.39
N ASP A 190 3.68 -0.75 -7.60
CA ASP A 190 4.00 -1.48 -8.84
C ASP A 190 3.33 -0.86 -10.07
N SER A 191 2.12 -0.32 -9.92
CA SER A 191 1.36 0.29 -11.02
C SER A 191 1.66 1.77 -11.25
N THR A 192 2.06 2.53 -10.23
CA THR A 192 2.20 4.01 -10.31
C THR A 192 3.60 4.53 -10.02
N GLY A 193 4.48 3.70 -9.46
CA GLY A 193 5.79 4.10 -8.97
C GLY A 193 5.72 5.00 -7.74
N ASN A 194 4.54 5.18 -7.12
CA ASN A 194 4.35 6.02 -5.95
C ASN A 194 4.59 5.21 -4.66
N ILE A 195 5.44 5.74 -3.79
CA ILE A 195 5.84 5.09 -2.53
C ILE A 195 4.98 5.46 -1.32
N VAL A 196 4.08 6.45 -1.41
CA VAL A 196 3.43 7.06 -0.22
C VAL A 196 2.78 6.03 0.72
N GLU A 197 1.92 5.15 0.19
CA GLU A 197 1.25 4.12 1.02
C GLU A 197 2.25 3.08 1.55
N LEU A 198 3.22 2.69 0.73
CA LEU A 198 4.25 1.73 1.14
C LEU A 198 5.14 2.30 2.25
N LYS A 199 5.53 3.57 2.15
CA LYS A 199 6.32 4.29 3.14
C LYS A 199 5.59 4.37 4.47
N LYS A 200 4.29 4.65 4.44
CA LYS A 200 3.43 4.71 5.63
C LYS A 200 3.42 3.38 6.37
N LEU A 201 3.31 2.25 5.67
CA LEU A 201 3.35 0.92 6.29
C LEU A 201 4.74 0.58 6.85
N LEU A 202 5.81 0.86 6.08
CA LEU A 202 7.19 0.67 6.55
C LEU A 202 7.49 1.53 7.79
N ASP A 203 6.97 2.75 7.87
CA ASP A 203 7.12 3.62 9.04
C ASP A 203 6.31 3.12 10.24
N ALA A 204 5.08 2.66 10.01
CA ALA A 204 4.23 2.10 11.06
C ALA A 204 4.88 0.87 11.71
N GLU A 205 5.56 0.04 10.92
CA GLU A 205 6.32 -1.11 11.39
C GLU A 205 7.61 -0.69 12.12
N THR A 206 8.38 0.24 11.55
CA THR A 206 9.76 0.50 12.03
C THR A 206 9.85 1.55 13.14
N LEU A 207 9.00 2.58 13.16
CA LEU A 207 9.11 3.69 14.11
C LEU A 207 8.87 3.26 15.57
N PRO A 208 7.85 2.44 15.91
CA PRO A 208 7.64 1.96 17.28
C PRO A 208 8.83 1.12 17.76
N ARG A 209 9.26 0.12 16.97
CA ARG A 209 10.40 -0.76 17.25
C ARG A 209 11.69 0.03 17.50
N ARG A 210 11.96 1.05 16.68
CA ARG A 210 13.12 1.94 16.85
C ARG A 210 13.03 2.77 18.13
N LYS A 211 11.84 3.27 18.47
CA LYS A 211 11.63 4.09 19.67
C LYS A 211 11.81 3.25 20.94
N GLU A 212 11.21 2.06 20.98
CA GLU A 212 11.27 1.14 22.13
C GLU A 212 12.69 0.60 22.34
N SER A 213 13.36 0.16 21.28
CA SER A 213 14.74 -0.31 21.34
C SER A 213 15.79 0.81 21.45
N LYS A 214 15.38 2.09 21.45
CA LYS A 214 16.28 3.26 21.37
C LYS A 214 17.28 3.15 20.21
N GLY A 215 16.84 2.59 19.08
CA GLY A 215 17.63 2.39 17.87
C GLY A 215 18.58 1.20 17.90
N GLN A 216 18.45 0.29 18.87
CA GLN A 216 19.26 -0.94 18.95
C GLN A 216 18.70 -2.07 18.08
N ASP A 217 17.42 -2.01 17.70
CA ASP A 217 16.84 -2.90 16.69
C ASP A 217 17.45 -2.58 15.31
N LYS A 218 18.48 -3.35 14.95
CA LYS A 218 19.23 -3.16 13.70
C LYS A 218 18.36 -3.38 12.47
N GLU A 219 17.43 -4.30 12.53
CA GLU A 219 16.52 -4.62 11.43
C GLU A 219 15.55 -3.47 11.19
N ALA A 220 14.89 -2.98 12.25
CA ALA A 220 14.00 -1.83 12.13
C ALA A 220 14.74 -0.56 11.65
N VAL A 221 16.00 -0.37 12.07
CA VAL A 221 16.84 0.72 11.57
C VAL A 221 17.19 0.54 10.09
N LEU A 222 17.52 -0.67 9.66
CA LEU A 222 17.84 -0.96 8.27
C LEU A 222 16.62 -0.75 7.36
N LEU A 223 15.47 -1.28 7.75
CA LEU A 223 14.20 -1.16 7.02
C LEU A 223 13.74 0.30 6.92
N TYR A 224 13.88 1.07 8.00
CA TYR A 224 13.59 2.51 7.98
C TYR A 224 14.51 3.29 7.02
N LYS A 225 15.81 3.00 7.03
CA LYS A 225 16.77 3.62 6.10
C LYS A 225 16.47 3.24 4.65
N PHE A 226 16.08 2.00 4.41
CA PHE A 226 15.67 1.53 3.09
C PHE A 226 14.44 2.31 2.61
N ALA A 227 13.39 2.41 3.44
CA ALA A 227 12.18 3.14 3.12
C ALA A 227 12.46 4.61 2.76
N ASN A 228 13.31 5.30 3.54
CA ASN A 228 13.71 6.69 3.25
C ASN A 228 14.55 6.83 1.98
N ASN A 229 15.48 5.90 1.72
CA ASN A 229 16.28 5.95 0.49
C ASN A 229 15.42 5.74 -0.75
N LEU A 230 14.48 4.79 -0.68
CA LEU A 230 13.52 4.55 -1.75
C LEU A 230 12.61 5.79 -1.94
N GLU A 231 12.14 6.41 -0.86
CA GLU A 231 11.33 7.63 -0.94
C GLU A 231 12.08 8.77 -1.63
N ASN A 232 13.32 9.01 -1.23
CA ASN A 232 14.17 10.04 -1.83
C ASN A 232 14.46 9.76 -3.31
N PHE A 233 14.67 8.50 -3.68
CA PHE A 233 14.83 8.09 -5.08
C PHE A 233 13.57 8.41 -5.89
N ILE A 234 12.39 8.00 -5.40
CA ILE A 234 11.11 8.25 -6.06
C ILE A 234 10.80 9.76 -6.14
N ASN A 235 11.08 10.54 -5.09
CA ASN A 235 10.92 11.99 -5.12
C ASN A 235 11.87 12.67 -6.12
N SER A 236 13.10 12.18 -6.24
CA SER A 236 14.06 12.63 -7.24
C SER A 236 13.54 12.34 -8.65
N LEU A 237 12.89 11.19 -8.85
CA LEU A 237 12.28 10.80 -10.11
C LEU A 237 11.09 11.70 -10.46
N ALA A 238 10.16 11.85 -9.52
CA ALA A 238 8.96 12.67 -9.66
C ALA A 238 9.28 14.14 -9.99
N THR A 239 10.42 14.63 -9.49
CA THR A 239 10.89 16.02 -9.69
C THR A 239 12.04 16.17 -10.70
N CYS A 240 12.36 15.11 -11.46
CA CYS A 240 13.35 15.09 -12.54
C CYS A 240 14.78 15.53 -12.12
N ARG A 241 15.25 15.10 -10.95
CA ARG A 241 16.60 15.40 -10.44
C ARG A 241 17.64 14.45 -11.01
N GLY A 242 18.03 14.68 -12.27
CA GLY A 242 18.92 13.77 -13.00
C GLY A 242 20.26 13.49 -12.30
N GLU A 243 20.91 14.50 -11.74
CA GLU A 243 22.19 14.30 -11.03
C GLU A 243 22.04 13.38 -9.81
N ASP A 244 21.00 13.60 -9.01
CA ASP A 244 20.64 12.76 -7.86
C ASP A 244 20.30 11.33 -8.29
N LEU A 245 19.51 11.17 -9.36
CA LEU A 245 19.10 9.86 -9.87
C LEU A 245 20.28 9.04 -10.43
N TYR A 246 21.17 9.67 -11.18
CA TYR A 246 22.18 8.95 -11.97
C TYR A 246 23.52 8.82 -11.24
N ALA A 247 23.89 9.85 -10.46
CA ALA A 247 25.17 9.94 -9.75
C ALA A 247 25.03 9.94 -8.21
N GLY A 248 23.82 10.11 -7.66
CA GLY A 248 23.60 10.21 -6.21
C GLY A 248 23.70 8.89 -5.43
N GLY A 249 23.96 7.75 -6.09
CA GLY A 249 24.20 6.46 -5.45
C GLY A 249 22.98 5.81 -4.79
N TYR A 250 21.76 6.25 -5.12
CA TYR A 250 20.53 5.66 -4.56
C TYR A 250 20.41 4.17 -4.87
N LEU A 251 20.60 3.80 -6.14
CA LEU A 251 20.43 2.41 -6.59
C LEU A 251 21.39 1.47 -5.87
N GLU A 252 22.66 1.86 -5.69
CA GLU A 252 23.63 1.09 -4.91
C GLU A 252 23.21 0.93 -3.45
N ARG A 253 22.78 2.02 -2.80
CA ARG A 253 22.34 1.98 -1.40
C ARG A 253 21.12 1.06 -1.24
N ILE A 254 20.10 1.24 -2.09
CA ILE A 254 18.87 0.48 -2.02
C ILE A 254 19.15 -1.00 -2.31
N SER A 255 19.94 -1.32 -3.35
CA SER A 255 20.32 -2.71 -3.67
C SER A 255 21.07 -3.38 -2.51
N SER A 256 22.06 -2.71 -1.91
CA SER A 256 22.77 -3.22 -0.73
C SER A 256 21.83 -3.46 0.45
N GLN A 257 20.90 -2.52 0.69
CA GLN A 257 19.92 -2.64 1.78
C GLN A 257 18.95 -3.81 1.56
N ILE A 258 18.48 -4.02 0.33
CA ILE A 258 17.66 -5.19 -0.02
C ILE A 258 18.43 -6.49 0.27
N ALA A 259 19.68 -6.58 -0.15
CA ALA A 259 20.51 -7.77 0.07
C ALA A 259 20.78 -8.05 1.56
N GLU A 260 20.87 -7.01 2.40
CA GLU A 260 20.98 -7.16 3.85
C GLU A 260 19.65 -7.55 4.50
N LEU A 261 18.53 -6.92 4.08
CA LEU A 261 17.19 -7.20 4.59
C LEU A 261 16.77 -8.65 4.32
N LYS A 262 17.11 -9.22 3.16
CA LYS A 262 16.84 -10.63 2.84
C LYS A 262 17.57 -11.64 3.74
N LYS A 263 18.48 -11.19 4.62
CA LYS A 263 19.18 -12.05 5.59
C LYS A 263 18.58 -11.96 7.00
N THR A 264 17.50 -11.18 7.17
CA THR A 264 16.84 -10.94 8.45
C THR A 264 15.49 -11.67 8.52
N ASP A 265 14.94 -11.79 9.73
CA ASP A 265 13.65 -12.46 9.97
C ASP A 265 12.51 -11.45 9.79
N LEU A 266 12.25 -11.09 8.53
CA LEU A 266 11.25 -10.08 8.18
C LEU A 266 9.83 -10.62 8.31
N LEU A 267 8.87 -9.71 8.45
CA LEU A 267 7.48 -10.04 8.26
C LEU A 267 7.28 -10.69 6.88
N PRO A 268 6.54 -11.82 6.78
CA PRO A 268 6.29 -12.51 5.51
C PRO A 268 5.70 -11.61 4.41
N ALA A 269 5.01 -10.53 4.80
CA ALA A 269 4.44 -9.56 3.87
C ALA A 269 5.50 -8.71 3.13
N ILE A 270 6.70 -8.54 3.71
CA ILE A 270 7.75 -7.65 3.19
C ILE A 270 8.64 -8.37 2.18
N GLU A 271 8.85 -9.68 2.33
CA GLU A 271 9.76 -10.44 1.47
C GLU A 271 9.39 -10.38 -0.03
N PRO A 272 8.13 -10.60 -0.45
CA PRO A 272 7.74 -10.50 -1.86
C PRO A 272 7.92 -9.09 -2.43
N LEU A 273 7.72 -8.05 -1.60
CA LEU A 273 7.98 -6.66 -1.99
C LEU A 273 9.46 -6.45 -2.31
N LEU A 274 10.35 -6.96 -1.46
CA LEU A 274 11.79 -6.85 -1.67
C LEU A 274 12.23 -7.57 -2.95
N ASP A 275 11.60 -8.70 -3.29
CA ASP A 275 11.86 -9.40 -4.55
C ASP A 275 11.45 -8.58 -5.78
N ILE A 276 10.23 -8.02 -5.78
CA ILE A 276 9.75 -7.15 -6.86
C ILE A 276 10.69 -5.94 -7.03
N LEU A 277 11.06 -5.29 -5.93
CA LEU A 277 11.97 -4.15 -5.95
C LEU A 277 13.38 -4.52 -6.40
N ALA A 278 13.92 -5.65 -5.93
CA ALA A 278 15.23 -6.14 -6.34
C ALA A 278 15.30 -6.34 -7.85
N GLN A 279 14.33 -7.07 -8.41
CA GLN A 279 14.27 -7.35 -9.85
C GLN A 279 14.26 -6.06 -10.67
N LYS A 280 13.44 -5.09 -10.24
CA LYS A 280 13.29 -3.79 -10.88
C LYS A 280 14.56 -2.91 -10.77
N ILE A 281 15.21 -2.90 -9.61
CA ILE A 281 16.45 -2.14 -9.38
C ILE A 281 17.63 -2.78 -10.10
N ASP A 282 17.72 -4.11 -10.12
CA ASP A 282 18.79 -4.83 -10.81
C ASP A 282 18.75 -4.53 -12.32
N GLN A 283 17.56 -4.46 -12.93
CA GLN A 283 17.42 -4.00 -14.32
C GLN A 283 18.03 -2.60 -14.53
N CYS A 284 17.84 -1.67 -13.57
CA CYS A 284 18.46 -0.35 -13.61
C CYS A 284 19.99 -0.35 -13.39
N LEU A 285 20.53 -1.44 -12.84
CA LEU A 285 21.96 -1.60 -12.50
C LEU A 285 22.74 -2.46 -13.52
N LEU A 286 22.05 -3.26 -14.36
CA LEU A 286 22.64 -4.34 -15.15
C LEU A 286 23.41 -3.94 -16.43
N SER A 287 23.46 -2.66 -16.82
CA SER A 287 24.04 -2.30 -18.13
C SER A 287 25.32 -1.44 -18.09
N GLY A 288 26.44 -2.06 -18.49
CA GLY A 288 27.52 -1.42 -19.25
C GLY A 288 28.76 -0.88 -18.51
N SER A 289 29.87 -0.78 -19.25
CA SER A 289 31.18 -0.24 -18.81
C SER A 289 31.10 1.18 -18.22
N ASP A 290 32.05 1.49 -17.33
CA ASP A 290 32.05 2.65 -16.41
C ASP A 290 31.77 4.02 -17.04
N GLU A 291 32.07 4.26 -18.32
CA GLU A 291 32.10 5.61 -18.90
C GLU A 291 30.71 6.23 -19.15
N TYR A 292 29.67 5.44 -19.48
CA TYR A 292 28.31 5.93 -19.79
C TYR A 292 27.23 5.43 -18.83
N LYS A 293 27.63 4.90 -17.67
CA LYS A 293 26.72 4.35 -16.64
C LYS A 293 25.62 5.34 -16.24
N ILE A 294 25.94 6.62 -16.10
CA ILE A 294 24.96 7.65 -15.72
C ILE A 294 23.90 7.88 -16.81
N VAL A 295 24.27 7.72 -18.08
CA VAL A 295 23.33 7.91 -19.20
C VAL A 295 22.36 6.74 -19.27
N ARG A 296 22.85 5.51 -19.07
CA ARG A 296 22.00 4.32 -19.02
C ARG A 296 20.97 4.40 -17.89
N ARG A 297 21.39 4.88 -16.72
CA ARG A 297 20.48 5.16 -15.59
C ARG A 297 19.40 6.17 -15.94
N GLY A 298 19.73 7.21 -16.70
CA GLY A 298 18.73 8.16 -17.19
C GLY A 298 17.72 7.54 -18.15
N PHE A 299 18.14 6.58 -18.98
CA PHE A 299 17.20 5.84 -19.84
C PHE A 299 16.28 4.94 -19.04
N GLU A 300 16.82 4.17 -18.09
CA GLU A 300 16.01 3.31 -17.22
C GLU A 300 15.06 4.14 -16.34
N ALA A 301 15.48 5.32 -15.87
CA ALA A 301 14.61 6.26 -15.17
C ALA A 301 13.48 6.81 -16.08
N ALA A 302 13.77 7.17 -17.33
CA ALA A 302 12.72 7.60 -18.27
C ALA A 302 11.74 6.48 -18.59
N LYS A 303 12.26 5.26 -18.80
CA LYS A 303 11.47 4.06 -19.06
C LYS A 303 10.56 3.72 -17.88
N TRP A 304 11.10 3.75 -16.66
CA TRP A 304 10.30 3.62 -15.44
C TRP A 304 9.16 4.61 -15.42
N CYS A 305 9.43 5.90 -15.66
CA CYS A 305 8.40 6.92 -15.68
C CYS A 305 7.30 6.61 -16.71
N ALA A 306 7.67 6.16 -17.91
CA ALA A 306 6.70 5.80 -18.94
C ALA A 306 5.81 4.62 -18.53
N GLU A 307 6.42 3.54 -18.03
CA GLU A 307 5.71 2.32 -17.60
C GLU A 307 4.73 2.57 -16.44
N HIS A 308 5.02 3.56 -15.59
CA HIS A 308 4.21 3.90 -14.42
C HIS A 308 3.30 5.13 -14.66
N GLY A 309 3.09 5.53 -15.92
CA GLY A 309 2.17 6.62 -16.28
C GLY A 309 2.66 8.04 -15.95
N GLN A 310 3.93 8.20 -15.56
CA GLN A 310 4.58 9.49 -15.29
C GLN A 310 5.12 10.11 -16.60
N ILE A 311 4.20 10.37 -17.54
CA ILE A 311 4.53 10.72 -18.94
C ILE A 311 5.39 11.99 -19.04
N GLN A 312 5.10 13.03 -18.26
CA GLN A 312 5.87 14.27 -18.30
C GLN A 312 7.30 14.10 -17.79
N GLN A 313 7.48 13.31 -16.73
CA GLN A 313 8.78 12.95 -16.20
C GLN A 313 9.58 12.16 -17.23
N ALA A 314 8.96 11.18 -17.90
CA ALA A 314 9.61 10.38 -18.94
C ALA A 314 10.16 11.25 -20.08
N TYR A 315 9.35 12.16 -20.64
CA TYR A 315 9.80 13.11 -21.67
C TYR A 315 10.93 14.02 -21.19
N THR A 316 10.79 14.55 -19.97
CA THR A 316 11.78 15.47 -19.39
C THR A 316 13.11 14.78 -19.18
N ILE A 317 13.10 13.61 -18.52
CA ILE A 317 14.29 12.83 -18.24
C ILE A 317 14.95 12.39 -19.53
N LEU A 318 14.21 11.81 -20.49
CA LEU A 318 14.76 11.34 -21.76
C LEU A 318 15.47 12.46 -22.53
N ARG A 319 14.83 13.63 -22.64
CA ARG A 319 15.43 14.80 -23.31
C ARG A 319 16.71 15.26 -22.61
N GLU A 320 16.69 15.41 -21.29
CA GLU A 320 17.85 15.84 -20.51
C GLU A 320 18.97 14.79 -20.50
N ASN A 321 18.63 13.52 -20.68
CA ASN A 321 19.60 12.44 -20.74
C ASN A 321 20.40 12.45 -22.05
N ILE A 322 19.77 12.83 -23.18
CA ILE A 322 20.49 13.06 -24.45
C ILE A 322 21.54 14.17 -24.27
N LEU A 323 21.19 15.28 -23.60
CA LEU A 323 22.15 16.35 -23.31
C LEU A 323 23.31 15.86 -22.44
N THR A 324 23.00 15.02 -21.44
CA THR A 324 24.01 14.40 -20.55
C THR A 324 24.98 13.53 -21.34
N TYR A 325 24.47 12.73 -22.29
CA TYR A 325 25.30 11.93 -23.19
C TYR A 325 26.25 12.80 -24.03
N VAL A 326 25.77 13.90 -24.61
CA VAL A 326 26.60 14.82 -25.40
C VAL A 326 27.65 15.53 -24.53
N CYS A 327 27.33 15.89 -23.28
CA CYS A 327 28.33 16.40 -22.34
C CYS A 327 29.48 15.41 -22.16
N LEU A 328 29.18 14.13 -21.91
CA LEU A 328 30.19 13.09 -21.73
C LEU A 328 31.04 12.87 -22.98
N LEU A 329 30.41 12.80 -24.16
CA LEU A 329 31.13 12.66 -25.44
C LEU A 329 32.15 13.78 -25.69
N ASN A 330 31.90 14.97 -25.12
CA ASN A 330 32.77 16.14 -25.24
C ASN A 330 33.67 16.36 -24.02
N GLY A 331 33.71 15.42 -23.07
CA GLY A 331 34.50 15.52 -21.84
C GLY A 331 34.11 16.70 -20.94
N GLN A 332 32.86 17.18 -21.04
CA GLN A 332 32.37 18.33 -20.28
C GLN A 332 31.58 17.91 -19.04
N PRO A 333 31.60 18.70 -17.95
CA PRO A 333 30.77 18.47 -16.78
C PRO A 333 29.28 18.44 -17.15
N ILE A 334 28.57 17.41 -16.69
CA ILE A 334 27.15 17.18 -17.00
C ILE A 334 26.21 18.24 -16.43
N ASN A 335 26.66 19.00 -15.42
CA ASN A 335 25.91 20.04 -14.72
C ASN A 335 26.29 21.47 -15.18
N ASN A 336 27.12 21.62 -16.22
CA ASN A 336 27.41 22.92 -16.82
C ASN A 336 26.17 23.43 -17.60
N ARG A 337 25.45 24.38 -16.99
CA ARG A 337 24.21 24.94 -17.55
C ARG A 337 24.40 25.58 -18.93
N GLU A 338 25.39 26.45 -19.07
CA GLU A 338 25.63 27.18 -20.33
C GLU A 338 25.97 26.20 -21.46
N TYR A 339 26.80 25.20 -21.16
CA TYR A 339 27.16 24.18 -22.13
C TYR A 339 25.94 23.34 -22.56
N ARG A 340 25.05 22.96 -21.63
CA ARG A 340 23.81 22.24 -21.94
C ARG A 340 22.84 23.07 -22.77
N GLU A 341 22.72 24.37 -22.50
CA GLU A 341 21.90 25.29 -23.31
C GLU A 341 22.43 25.37 -24.74
N ASN A 342 23.75 25.46 -24.92
CA ASN A 342 24.39 25.45 -26.23
C ASN A 342 24.21 24.12 -26.98
N ILE A 343 24.33 22.96 -26.30
CA ILE A 343 24.03 21.65 -26.91
C ILE A 343 22.57 21.60 -27.37
N SER A 344 21.63 22.00 -26.50
CA SER A 344 20.20 22.00 -26.82
C SER A 344 19.91 22.82 -28.07
N TRP A 345 20.52 24.00 -28.20
CA TRP A 345 20.40 24.84 -29.38
C TRP A 345 20.99 24.16 -30.63
N ALA A 346 22.21 23.62 -30.53
CA ALA A 346 22.90 23.00 -31.65
C ALA A 346 22.16 21.75 -32.19
N LEU A 347 21.62 20.90 -31.29
CA LEU A 347 20.80 19.75 -31.67
C LEU A 347 19.52 20.17 -32.43
N GLN A 348 18.86 21.24 -31.98
CA GLN A 348 17.66 21.77 -32.64
C GLN A 348 17.97 22.42 -33.99
N GLU A 349 19.09 23.12 -34.10
CA GLU A 349 19.50 23.76 -35.35
C GLU A 349 19.84 22.69 -36.41
N ARG A 350 20.64 21.67 -36.05
CA ARG A 350 20.95 20.52 -36.92
C ARG A 350 19.69 19.79 -37.40
N ALA A 351 18.64 19.69 -36.57
CA ALA A 351 17.37 19.08 -36.95
C ALA A 351 16.63 19.89 -38.03
N LYS A 352 16.73 21.22 -37.99
CA LYS A 352 16.05 22.14 -38.93
C LYS A 352 16.82 22.34 -40.23
N SER A 353 18.15 22.48 -40.15
CA SER A 353 18.97 22.97 -41.25
C SER A 353 19.36 21.91 -42.30
N LYS A 354 19.18 20.60 -42.03
CA LYS A 354 19.60 19.45 -42.89
C LYS A 354 21.04 19.52 -43.46
N SER A 355 21.83 20.48 -43.04
CA SER A 355 23.17 20.79 -43.55
C SER A 355 24.08 21.08 -42.36
N GLN A 356 25.37 20.79 -42.53
CA GLN A 356 26.42 21.11 -41.56
C GLN A 356 26.58 22.63 -41.45
N SER A 357 25.69 23.31 -40.72
CA SER A 357 26.00 24.64 -40.21
C SER A 357 27.17 24.49 -39.23
N GLN A 358 28.13 25.40 -39.29
CA GLN A 358 29.29 25.42 -38.40
C GLN A 358 28.81 25.32 -36.95
N ASP A 359 29.02 24.17 -36.31
CA ASP A 359 28.84 24.04 -34.88
C ASP A 359 29.65 25.15 -34.20
N SER A 360 29.16 25.69 -33.08
CA SER A 360 30.01 26.51 -32.22
C SER A 360 31.33 25.73 -32.00
N PRO A 361 32.52 26.33 -32.21
CA PRO A 361 33.79 25.60 -32.27
C PRO A 361 34.13 24.78 -31.01
N SER A 362 33.32 24.84 -29.96
CA SER A 362 33.44 24.14 -28.69
C SER A 362 32.57 22.88 -28.51
N ILE A 363 31.65 22.55 -29.43
CA ILE A 363 30.75 21.37 -29.30
C ILE A 363 30.89 20.46 -30.51
N SER A 364 31.36 19.24 -30.30
CA SER A 364 31.38 18.20 -31.34
C SER A 364 30.08 17.40 -31.33
N LEU A 365 29.35 17.44 -32.44
CA LEU A 365 28.16 16.62 -32.70
C LEU A 365 28.41 15.56 -33.78
N ASP A 366 29.60 15.52 -34.37
CA ASP A 366 29.88 14.69 -35.56
C ASP A 366 29.87 13.19 -35.28
N ASN A 367 30.03 12.80 -34.02
CA ASN A 367 29.95 11.40 -33.57
C ASN A 367 28.50 10.94 -33.30
N LEU A 368 27.50 11.83 -33.44
CA LEU A 368 26.10 11.49 -33.23
C LEU A 368 25.45 10.98 -34.53
N PRO A 369 24.61 9.94 -34.47
CA PRO A 369 23.82 9.50 -35.62
C PRO A 369 22.84 10.60 -36.06
N VAL A 370 22.63 10.74 -37.37
CA VAL A 370 21.80 11.82 -37.94
C VAL A 370 20.35 11.76 -37.44
N GLU A 371 19.85 10.56 -37.16
CA GLU A 371 18.50 10.34 -36.66
C GLU A 371 18.27 11.03 -35.30
N ILE A 372 19.30 11.18 -34.45
CA ILE A 372 19.15 11.74 -33.10
C ILE A 372 18.64 13.18 -33.13
N PHE A 373 19.02 13.95 -34.15
CA PHE A 373 18.61 15.35 -34.26
C PHE A 373 17.09 15.47 -34.41
N SER A 374 16.50 14.63 -35.28
CA SER A 374 15.05 14.58 -35.46
C SER A 374 14.30 14.06 -34.22
N LEU A 375 14.88 13.07 -33.53
CA LEU A 375 14.31 12.51 -32.30
C LEU A 375 14.33 13.54 -31.16
N TYR A 376 15.45 14.25 -30.99
CA TYR A 376 15.61 15.29 -29.98
C TYR A 376 14.66 16.48 -30.19
N ASP A 377 14.47 16.91 -31.43
CA ASP A 377 13.52 17.98 -31.76
C ASP A 377 12.09 17.56 -31.44
N LYS A 378 11.67 16.36 -31.88
CA LYS A 378 10.35 15.81 -31.56
C LYS A 378 10.15 15.69 -30.04
N LEU A 379 11.13 15.17 -29.29
CA LEU A 379 11.09 15.11 -27.83
C LEU A 379 10.95 16.49 -27.19
N SER A 380 11.70 17.48 -27.68
CA SER A 380 11.63 18.85 -27.18
C SER A 380 10.26 19.47 -27.40
N GLN A 381 9.64 19.25 -28.56
CA GLN A 381 8.29 19.70 -28.85
C GLN A 381 7.24 19.07 -27.92
N ARG A 382 7.27 17.73 -27.75
CA ARG A 382 6.36 17.02 -26.83
C ARG A 382 6.52 17.48 -25.37
N ARG A 383 7.76 17.63 -24.91
CA ARG A 383 8.06 18.10 -23.55
C ARG A 383 7.57 19.53 -23.34
N ASN A 384 7.78 20.42 -24.31
CA ASN A 384 7.29 21.80 -24.24
C ASN A 384 5.77 21.87 -24.22
N ASP A 385 5.07 21.08 -25.04
CA ASP A 385 3.61 21.02 -25.05
C ASP A 385 3.05 20.63 -23.66
N LEU A 386 3.64 19.61 -23.03
CA LEU A 386 3.31 19.20 -21.66
C LEU A 386 3.58 20.32 -20.64
N ASN A 387 4.72 20.99 -20.71
CA ASN A 387 5.07 22.09 -19.79
C ASN A 387 4.19 23.33 -19.98
N HIS A 388 3.62 23.53 -21.18
CA HIS A 388 2.66 24.60 -21.48
C HIS A 388 1.20 24.16 -21.31
N ALA A 389 0.96 23.00 -20.69
CA ALA A 389 -0.36 22.44 -20.42
C ALA A 389 -1.25 22.26 -21.68
N GLY A 390 -0.63 22.09 -22.86
CA GLY A 390 -1.36 21.94 -24.12
C GLY A 390 -2.13 23.20 -24.56
N ILE A 391 -1.88 24.37 -23.98
CA ILE A 391 -2.53 25.64 -24.36
C ILE A 391 -1.77 26.24 -25.56
N THR A 392 -1.73 25.50 -26.66
CA THR A 392 -1.05 25.87 -27.90
C THR A 392 -1.89 25.47 -29.12
N ILE A 393 -1.67 26.14 -30.26
CA ILE A 393 -2.39 25.88 -31.52
C ILE A 393 -2.10 24.44 -32.02
N ASP A 394 -0.88 23.95 -31.78
CA ASP A 394 -0.39 22.65 -32.24
C ASP A 394 -0.35 21.60 -31.13
N SER A 395 -1.24 21.74 -30.13
CA SER A 395 -1.27 20.86 -28.96
C SER A 395 -1.49 19.40 -29.33
N VAL A 396 -0.75 18.52 -28.67
CA VAL A 396 -0.73 17.10 -28.96
C VAL A 396 -1.80 16.41 -28.13
N LYS A 397 -2.54 15.48 -28.74
CA LYS A 397 -3.51 14.68 -28.00
C LYS A 397 -2.81 13.86 -26.92
N SER A 398 -3.43 13.76 -25.74
CA SER A 398 -2.92 12.96 -24.62
C SER A 398 -2.63 11.50 -25.00
N SER A 399 -3.51 10.88 -25.78
CA SER A 399 -3.34 9.50 -26.26
C SER A 399 -2.15 9.32 -27.20
N THR A 400 -1.73 10.39 -27.90
CA THR A 400 -0.51 10.38 -28.70
C THR A 400 0.71 10.46 -27.79
N LEU A 401 0.74 11.36 -26.81
CA LEU A 401 1.86 11.51 -25.87
C LEU A 401 2.16 10.21 -25.10
N THR A 402 1.12 9.51 -24.63
CA THR A 402 1.27 8.24 -23.91
C THR A 402 1.85 7.12 -24.79
N LYS A 403 1.50 7.06 -26.08
CA LYS A 403 2.03 6.03 -27.00
C LYS A 403 3.40 6.38 -27.56
N ASP A 404 3.63 7.67 -27.81
CA ASP A 404 4.81 8.19 -28.50
C ASP A 404 6.06 8.12 -27.61
N ILE A 405 5.92 8.20 -26.27
CA ILE A 405 7.07 8.12 -25.37
C ILE A 405 7.79 6.77 -25.40
N GLU A 406 7.06 5.65 -25.46
CA GLU A 406 7.65 4.30 -25.54
C GLU A 406 8.44 4.10 -26.84
N ASP A 407 7.86 4.54 -27.97
CA ASP A 407 8.51 4.52 -29.28
C ASP A 407 9.75 5.42 -29.32
N LEU A 408 9.68 6.61 -28.74
CA LEU A 408 10.81 7.54 -28.66
C LEU A 408 11.94 7.00 -27.76
N LEU A 409 11.61 6.36 -26.63
CA LEU A 409 12.58 5.71 -25.76
C LEU A 409 13.39 4.67 -26.53
N GLN A 410 12.70 3.75 -27.21
CA GLN A 410 13.36 2.68 -27.96
C GLN A 410 14.22 3.24 -29.11
N LYS A 411 13.67 4.19 -29.88
CA LYS A 411 14.41 4.81 -31.00
C LYS A 411 15.66 5.54 -30.55
N VAL A 412 15.63 6.23 -29.42
CA VAL A 412 16.81 6.92 -28.89
C VAL A 412 17.86 5.91 -28.41
N LEU A 413 17.45 4.86 -27.70
CA LEU A 413 18.35 3.77 -27.27
C LEU A 413 19.05 3.10 -28.46
N ASP A 414 18.27 2.70 -29.46
CA ASP A 414 18.79 2.06 -30.68
C ASP A 414 19.75 2.99 -31.44
N CYS A 415 19.39 4.27 -31.52
CA CYS A 415 20.20 5.30 -32.19
C CYS A 415 21.57 5.47 -31.51
N LEU A 416 21.59 5.63 -30.19
CA LEU A 416 22.83 5.88 -29.44
C LEU A 416 23.65 4.61 -29.16
N LYS A 417 23.14 3.42 -29.52
CA LYS A 417 23.78 2.12 -29.29
C LYS A 417 24.20 1.91 -27.83
N LEU A 418 23.36 2.38 -26.91
CA LEU A 418 23.56 2.23 -25.47
C LEU A 418 22.97 0.91 -25.02
#